data_AF-A0A662G532-F1
#
_entry.id   AF-A0A662G532-F1
#
_cell.length_a   1.000
_cell.length_b   1.000
_cell.length_c   1.000
_cell.angle_alpha   90.00
_cell.angle_beta   90.00
_cell.angle_gamma   90.00
#
_symmetry.space_group_name_H-M   'P 1'
#
loop_
_entity.id
_entity.type
_entity.pdbx_description
1 polymer ?
#
loop_
_entity_poly.entity_id
_entity_poly.type
_entity_poly.pdbx_seq_one_letter_code
_entity_poly.pdbx_strand_id
1 'polypeptide(L)'
;MAGTERMKATRRKARKISTRRSNGTESITEPLLIPPKLLIDQDVSFGPTKLRRALQNLGHYVIYVGDKQLADKEDTTIAQEAIKVDAAVVTSDKSFLKTVITQGSNSPNYTIVVPKMKKQPNISDTLTKLAEVIDEIVRSPTLPGYKALIIIDQDQDDFEAYKLEIPAEILQLVPFLEARGDVGLSISELASYWEQPKSIARRKAEKLVKEGWLYKERRGRKVFYVKSALLEQLLDRRGGTGVRGGGHRGGGQVFTFDFWRDTIRLTVE
;
A
#
# COMPACT_ATOMS: atom_id res chain seq x y z
N MET A 1 62.09 57.86 21.94
CA MET A 1 60.71 57.46 22.31
C MET A 1 60.38 56.20 21.53
N ALA A 2 60.90 55.01 21.88
CA ALA A 2 60.68 54.19 23.07
C ALA A 2 59.24 53.62 23.15
N GLY A 3 59.09 52.39 22.67
CA GLY A 3 58.33 51.34 23.36
C GLY A 3 56.82 51.28 23.15
N THR A 4 56.37 50.62 22.10
CA THR A 4 55.02 50.01 22.03
C THR A 4 54.90 48.87 23.03
N GLU A 5 54.27 49.12 24.19
CA GLU A 5 53.86 48.06 25.10
C GLU A 5 52.47 47.51 24.75
N ARG A 6 52.48 46.25 24.32
CA ARG A 6 51.33 45.36 24.28
C ARG A 6 50.92 45.03 25.72
N MET A 7 49.70 45.39 26.12
CA MET A 7 49.04 44.73 27.25
C MET A 7 47.75 44.01 26.81
N LYS A 8 47.69 42.76 27.25
CA LYS A 8 46.83 41.66 26.84
C LYS A 8 45.38 41.90 27.24
N ALA A 9 44.48 42.00 26.27
CA ALA A 9 43.06 41.73 26.50
C ALA A 9 42.85 40.21 26.55
N THR A 10 42.62 39.70 27.76
CA THR A 10 42.24 38.32 28.05
C THR A 10 40.88 38.01 27.42
N ARG A 11 40.90 37.38 26.24
CA ARG A 11 39.73 36.71 25.66
C ARG A 11 39.33 35.54 26.56
N ARG A 12 38.38 35.76 27.48
CA ARG A 12 37.62 34.68 28.11
C ARG A 12 36.83 33.98 26.99
N LYS A 13 37.32 32.79 26.59
CA LYS A 13 36.56 31.85 25.77
C LYS A 13 35.25 31.57 26.49
N ALA A 14 34.12 31.98 25.90
CA ALA A 14 32.82 31.46 26.28
C ALA A 14 32.89 29.93 26.09
N ARG A 15 32.94 29.21 27.21
CA ARG A 15 32.93 27.75 27.23
C ARG A 15 31.56 27.36 26.69
N LYS A 16 31.53 26.81 25.47
CA LYS A 16 30.37 26.12 24.89
C LYS A 16 29.84 25.19 25.96
N ILE A 17 28.69 25.53 26.56
CA ILE A 17 27.89 24.57 27.30
C ILE A 17 27.34 23.64 26.21
N SER A 18 28.07 22.55 26.01
CA SER A 18 27.57 21.36 25.34
C SER A 18 26.40 20.88 26.18
N THR A 19 25.19 21.36 25.88
CA THR A 19 23.99 20.58 26.16
C THR A 19 24.18 19.28 25.44
N ARG A 20 24.58 18.25 26.21
CA ARG A 20 24.53 16.86 25.79
C ARG A 20 23.17 16.69 25.13
N ARG A 21 23.18 16.52 23.80
CA ARG A 21 22.12 15.82 23.10
C ARG A 21 21.90 14.58 23.95
N SER A 22 20.75 14.51 24.61
CA SER A 22 20.16 13.21 24.90
C SER A 22 20.16 12.55 23.53
N ASN A 23 21.07 11.58 23.34
CA ASN A 23 20.87 10.57 22.34
C ASN A 23 19.46 10.08 22.67
N GLY A 24 18.50 10.43 21.82
CA GLY A 24 17.23 9.75 21.82
C GLY A 24 17.64 8.29 21.74
N THR A 25 17.40 7.57 22.82
CA THR A 25 17.19 6.15 22.72
C THR A 25 16.21 6.04 21.58
N GLU A 26 16.70 5.54 20.43
CA GLU A 26 15.83 5.01 19.42
C GLU A 26 14.90 4.10 20.21
N SER A 27 13.66 4.54 20.34
CA SER A 27 12.56 3.69 20.72
C SER A 27 12.52 2.66 19.59
N ILE A 28 13.36 1.63 19.71
CA ILE A 28 13.14 0.34 19.09
C ILE A 28 11.79 -0.05 19.68
N THR A 29 10.77 0.40 18.97
CA THR A 29 9.40 0.04 19.25
C THR A 29 9.42 -1.39 18.78
N GLU A 30 9.60 -2.32 19.71
CA GLU A 30 9.42 -3.74 19.43
C GLU A 30 8.15 -3.83 18.57
N PRO A 31 8.22 -4.42 17.36
CA PRO A 31 7.06 -4.51 16.51
C PRO A 31 5.96 -5.16 17.35
N LEU A 32 4.78 -4.53 17.41
CA LEU A 32 3.63 -5.04 18.13
C LEU A 32 3.40 -6.50 17.70
N LEU A 33 3.83 -7.44 18.54
CA LEU A 33 3.87 -8.90 18.30
C LEU A 33 2.48 -9.55 18.36
N ILE A 34 1.41 -8.76 18.23
CA ILE A 34 0.08 -9.29 18.04
C ILE A 34 -0.14 -9.27 16.52
N PRO A 35 -0.14 -10.44 15.85
CA PRO A 35 -0.44 -10.47 14.44
C PRO A 35 -1.82 -9.83 14.24
N PRO A 36 -1.99 -8.96 13.22
CA PRO A 36 -3.26 -8.30 12.97
C PRO A 36 -4.35 -9.37 12.86
N LYS A 37 -5.55 -9.01 13.34
CA LYS A 37 -6.71 -9.88 13.19
C LYS A 37 -6.88 -10.17 11.70
N LEU A 38 -7.35 -11.35 11.36
CA LEU A 38 -7.63 -11.70 9.97
C LEU A 38 -9.14 -11.68 9.76
N LEU A 39 -9.60 -10.98 8.73
CA LEU A 39 -10.97 -11.02 8.26
C LEU A 39 -10.98 -11.81 6.94
N ILE A 40 -11.53 -13.02 6.97
CA ILE A 40 -11.65 -13.90 5.81
C ILE A 40 -12.97 -13.61 5.11
N ASP A 41 -12.85 -13.21 3.85
CA ASP A 41 -13.94 -12.98 2.92
C ASP A 41 -14.61 -14.31 2.49
N GLN A 42 -15.87 -14.23 2.07
CA GLN A 42 -16.65 -15.36 1.58
C GLN A 42 -16.14 -15.88 0.24
N ASP A 43 -15.50 -15.01 -0.54
CA ASP A 43 -15.00 -15.33 -1.88
C ASP A 43 -13.74 -16.20 -1.87
N VAL A 44 -13.17 -16.52 -0.70
CA VAL A 44 -12.07 -17.47 -0.56
C VAL A 44 -12.51 -18.86 -1.05
N SER A 45 -12.03 -19.21 -2.24
CA SER A 45 -12.60 -20.28 -3.08
C SER A 45 -12.40 -21.73 -2.60
N PHE A 46 -11.51 -22.00 -1.64
CA PHE A 46 -11.07 -23.36 -1.28
C PHE A 46 -11.48 -23.81 0.13
N GLY A 47 -12.51 -23.18 0.69
CA GLY A 47 -13.09 -23.54 1.99
C GLY A 47 -12.64 -22.56 3.07
N PRO A 48 -13.30 -21.39 3.20
CA PRO A 48 -12.90 -20.33 4.12
C PRO A 48 -12.83 -20.81 5.57
N THR A 49 -13.69 -21.77 5.95
CA THR A 49 -13.67 -22.40 7.29
C THR A 49 -12.42 -23.25 7.53
N LYS A 50 -11.85 -23.89 6.50
CA LYS A 50 -10.61 -24.67 6.64
C LYS A 50 -9.40 -23.76 6.77
N LEU A 51 -9.32 -22.73 5.93
CA LEU A 51 -8.27 -21.70 6.04
C LEU A 51 -8.33 -21.01 7.40
N ARG A 52 -9.53 -20.66 7.87
CA ARG A 52 -9.75 -20.14 9.22
C ARG A 52 -9.13 -21.04 10.29
N ARG A 53 -9.42 -22.35 10.26
CA ARG A 53 -8.87 -23.29 11.25
C ARG A 53 -7.34 -23.36 11.19
N ALA A 54 -6.77 -23.41 9.98
CA ALA A 54 -5.31 -23.43 9.81
C ALA A 54 -4.65 -22.18 10.41
N LEU A 55 -5.18 -20.99 10.12
CA LEU A 55 -4.68 -19.72 10.67
C LEU A 55 -4.90 -19.61 12.19
N GLN A 56 -6.02 -20.11 12.71
CA GLN A 56 -6.27 -20.17 14.15
C GLN A 56 -5.26 -21.09 14.87
N ASN A 57 -4.85 -22.20 14.23
CA ASN A 57 -3.81 -23.08 14.77
C ASN A 57 -2.43 -22.39 14.83
N LEU A 58 -2.17 -21.42 13.96
CA LEU A 58 -0.98 -20.56 13.99
C LEU A 58 -1.09 -19.40 15.00
N GLY A 59 -2.21 -19.32 15.74
CA GLY A 59 -2.44 -18.32 16.78
C GLY A 59 -3.09 -17.02 16.30
N HIS A 60 -3.56 -16.95 15.05
CA HIS A 60 -4.29 -15.77 14.57
C HIS A 60 -5.71 -15.69 15.14
N TYR A 61 -6.14 -14.47 15.45
CA TYR A 61 -7.55 -14.20 15.66
C TYR A 61 -8.24 -14.00 14.30
N VAL A 62 -9.08 -14.95 13.92
CA VAL A 62 -9.72 -14.98 12.60
C VAL A 62 -11.23 -14.75 12.70
N ILE A 63 -11.70 -13.73 11.99
CA ILE A 63 -13.11 -13.39 11.77
C ILE A 63 -13.49 -13.87 10.39
N TYR A 64 -14.55 -14.68 10.28
CA TYR A 64 -15.14 -14.99 8.99
C TYR A 64 -16.33 -14.06 8.73
N VAL A 65 -16.45 -13.50 7.52
CA VAL A 65 -17.54 -12.55 7.19
C VAL A 65 -18.94 -13.14 7.43
N GLY A 66 -19.11 -14.45 7.23
CA GLY A 66 -20.37 -15.14 7.51
C GLY A 66 -20.78 -15.09 8.98
N ASP A 67 -19.83 -15.13 9.92
CA ASP A 67 -20.10 -15.05 11.36
C ASP A 67 -20.54 -13.63 11.78
N LYS A 68 -20.20 -12.62 10.97
CA LYS A 68 -20.49 -11.20 11.23
C LYS A 68 -21.72 -10.70 10.48
N GLN A 69 -22.47 -11.58 9.82
CA GLN A 69 -23.59 -11.20 8.93
C GLN A 69 -23.14 -10.23 7.82
N LEU A 70 -21.85 -10.33 7.44
CA LEU A 70 -21.25 -9.58 6.34
C LEU A 70 -21.19 -10.40 5.05
N ALA A 71 -21.73 -11.62 5.08
CA ALA A 71 -21.92 -12.39 3.86
C ALA A 71 -22.80 -11.59 2.87
N ASP A 72 -22.43 -11.64 1.59
CA ASP A 72 -23.07 -10.97 0.46
C ASP A 72 -23.15 -9.43 0.58
N LYS A 73 -22.37 -8.84 1.49
CA LYS A 73 -22.20 -7.39 1.55
C LYS A 73 -21.16 -6.94 0.54
N GLU A 74 -21.30 -5.70 0.08
CA GLU A 74 -20.33 -5.08 -0.81
C GLU A 74 -18.95 -5.00 -0.15
N ASP A 75 -17.88 -5.11 -0.94
CA ASP A 75 -16.49 -4.96 -0.52
C ASP A 75 -16.26 -3.72 0.36
N THR A 76 -17.01 -2.64 0.06
CA THR A 76 -16.92 -1.39 0.79
C THR A 76 -17.28 -1.54 2.26
N THR A 77 -18.28 -2.37 2.54
CA THR A 77 -18.75 -2.68 3.90
C THR A 77 -17.76 -3.61 4.61
N ILE A 78 -17.21 -4.60 3.89
CA ILE A 78 -16.19 -5.52 4.39
C ILE A 78 -14.92 -4.74 4.79
N ALA A 79 -14.46 -3.84 3.93
CA ALA A 79 -13.32 -2.96 4.20
C ALA A 79 -13.54 -2.07 5.44
N GLN A 80 -14.74 -1.51 5.62
CA GLN A 80 -15.07 -0.69 6.79
C GLN A 80 -15.08 -1.49 8.10
N GLU A 81 -15.65 -2.70 8.11
CA GLU A 81 -15.56 -3.54 9.30
C GLU A 81 -14.11 -3.92 9.59
N ALA A 82 -13.33 -4.27 8.57
CA ALA A 82 -11.91 -4.60 8.73
C ALA A 82 -11.12 -3.47 9.41
N ILE A 83 -11.37 -2.20 9.03
CA ILE A 83 -10.78 -1.04 9.70
C ILE A 83 -11.23 -0.94 11.15
N LYS A 84 -12.54 -1.06 11.39
CA LYS A 84 -13.13 -0.94 12.73
C LYS A 84 -12.57 -1.99 13.71
N VAL A 85 -12.31 -3.20 13.24
CA VAL A 85 -11.75 -4.28 14.07
C VAL A 85 -10.23 -4.35 14.04
N ASP A 86 -9.57 -3.50 13.24
CA ASP A 86 -8.14 -3.53 12.94
C ASP A 86 -7.68 -4.91 12.43
N ALA A 87 -8.25 -5.32 11.30
CA ALA A 87 -8.01 -6.60 10.65
C ALA A 87 -7.41 -6.44 9.25
N ALA A 88 -6.51 -7.35 8.90
CA ALA A 88 -6.10 -7.61 7.52
C ALA A 88 -7.22 -8.38 6.80
N VAL A 89 -7.56 -7.95 5.58
CA VAL A 89 -8.56 -8.65 4.75
C VAL A 89 -7.86 -9.74 3.95
N VAL A 90 -8.40 -10.96 4.01
CA VAL A 90 -7.97 -12.10 3.19
C VAL A 90 -9.11 -12.45 2.23
N THR A 91 -8.89 -12.31 0.93
CA THR A 91 -9.92 -12.52 -0.10
C THR A 91 -9.35 -13.20 -1.35
N SER A 92 -10.16 -13.95 -2.09
CA SER A 92 -9.82 -14.35 -3.47
C SER A 92 -10.47 -13.45 -4.52
N ASP A 93 -11.23 -12.43 -4.10
CA ASP A 93 -11.74 -11.43 -5.02
C ASP A 93 -10.64 -10.41 -5.37
N LYS A 94 -10.32 -10.37 -6.66
CA LYS A 94 -9.33 -9.45 -7.21
C LYS A 94 -9.92 -8.06 -7.39
N SER A 95 -11.24 -7.92 -7.41
CA SER A 95 -11.89 -6.62 -7.56
C SER A 95 -11.82 -5.80 -6.26
N PHE A 96 -11.67 -6.46 -5.10
CA PHE A 96 -11.39 -5.84 -3.81
C PHE A 96 -10.17 -4.90 -3.83
N LEU A 97 -9.17 -5.17 -4.67
CA LEU A 97 -8.02 -4.27 -4.90
C LEU A 97 -8.46 -2.84 -5.23
N LYS A 98 -9.41 -2.75 -6.15
CA LYS A 98 -9.95 -1.47 -6.58
C LYS A 98 -10.72 -0.80 -5.46
N THR A 99 -11.45 -1.58 -4.65
CA THR A 99 -12.12 -1.05 -3.45
C THR A 99 -11.10 -0.40 -2.51
N VAL A 100 -9.97 -1.06 -2.24
CA VAL A 100 -8.89 -0.52 -1.39
C VAL A 100 -8.36 0.82 -1.92
N ILE A 101 -8.17 0.92 -3.22
CA ILE A 101 -7.57 2.11 -3.85
C ILE A 101 -8.58 3.25 -3.95
N THR A 102 -9.83 2.94 -4.30
CA THR A 102 -10.90 3.95 -4.47
C THR A 102 -11.44 4.49 -3.15
N GLN A 103 -11.47 3.67 -2.09
CA GLN A 103 -11.82 4.14 -0.74
C GLN A 103 -10.72 5.01 -0.12
N GLY A 104 -9.53 5.04 -0.70
CA GLY A 104 -8.47 5.92 -0.29
C GLY A 104 -8.00 5.65 1.14
N SER A 105 -8.04 6.66 2.01
CA SER A 105 -7.67 6.51 3.42
C SER A 105 -8.59 5.56 4.19
N ASN A 106 -9.81 5.33 3.70
CA ASN A 106 -10.85 4.51 4.33
C ASN A 106 -10.79 3.03 3.91
N SER A 107 -9.62 2.53 3.49
CA SER A 107 -9.37 1.11 3.22
C SER A 107 -8.57 0.44 4.35
N PRO A 108 -8.61 -0.91 4.49
CA PRO A 108 -7.82 -1.61 5.49
C PRO A 108 -6.31 -1.43 5.27
N ASN A 109 -5.51 -1.53 6.35
CA ASN A 109 -4.06 -1.37 6.27
C ASN A 109 -3.37 -2.52 5.52
N TYR A 110 -3.98 -3.70 5.54
CA TYR A 110 -3.49 -4.90 4.86
C TYR A 110 -4.63 -5.52 4.06
N THR A 111 -4.37 -5.79 2.80
CA THR A 111 -5.23 -6.60 1.93
C THR A 111 -4.38 -7.70 1.34
N ILE A 112 -4.79 -8.95 1.54
CA ILE A 112 -4.11 -10.15 1.08
C ILE A 112 -5.04 -10.85 0.10
N VAL A 113 -4.66 -10.82 -1.17
CA VAL A 113 -5.38 -11.52 -2.24
C VAL A 113 -4.78 -12.90 -2.43
N VAL A 114 -5.54 -13.93 -2.10
CA VAL A 114 -5.12 -15.34 -2.18
C VAL A 114 -5.63 -15.99 -3.47
N PRO A 115 -4.92 -16.97 -4.04
CA PRO A 115 -5.26 -17.51 -5.35
C PRO A 115 -6.57 -18.30 -5.32
N LYS A 116 -7.25 -18.37 -6.47
CA LYS A 116 -8.43 -19.24 -6.62
C LYS A 116 -7.96 -20.67 -6.86
N MET A 117 -7.97 -21.50 -5.82
CA MET A 117 -7.53 -22.90 -5.92
C MET A 117 -8.68 -23.78 -6.40
N LYS A 118 -8.40 -24.65 -7.37
CA LYS A 118 -9.30 -25.76 -7.70
C LYS A 118 -9.22 -26.81 -6.60
N LYS A 119 -10.27 -27.61 -6.42
CA LYS A 119 -10.21 -28.79 -5.52
C LYS A 119 -9.11 -29.72 -6.00
N GLN A 120 -8.02 -29.80 -5.24
CA GLN A 120 -6.89 -30.68 -5.50
C GLN A 120 -6.87 -31.86 -4.52
N PRO A 121 -6.28 -33.02 -4.88
CA PRO A 121 -6.15 -34.17 -4.00
C PRO A 121 -5.40 -33.86 -2.69
N ASN A 122 -4.39 -32.99 -2.74
CA ASN A 122 -3.53 -32.63 -1.61
C ASN A 122 -3.88 -31.27 -0.97
N ILE A 123 -5.16 -30.87 -1.03
CA ILE A 123 -5.61 -29.54 -0.59
C ILE A 123 -5.26 -29.19 0.86
N SER A 124 -5.04 -30.20 1.73
CA SER A 124 -4.67 -29.97 3.13
C SER A 124 -3.26 -29.39 3.26
N ASP A 125 -2.27 -29.94 2.54
CA ASP A 125 -0.89 -29.47 2.60
C ASP A 125 -0.76 -28.09 1.96
N THR A 126 -1.46 -27.90 0.83
CA THR A 126 -1.58 -26.60 0.15
C THR A 126 -2.19 -25.53 1.08
N LEU A 127 -3.21 -25.89 1.86
CA LEU A 127 -3.83 -24.99 2.84
C LEU A 127 -2.90 -24.60 3.98
N THR A 128 -2.14 -25.55 4.51
CA THR A 128 -1.15 -25.31 5.56
C THR A 128 -0.07 -24.36 5.07
N LYS A 129 0.52 -24.64 3.90
CA LYS A 129 1.53 -23.75 3.28
C LYS A 129 1.00 -22.34 3.06
N LEU A 130 -0.23 -22.20 2.54
CA LEU A 130 -0.82 -20.88 2.37
C LEU A 130 -1.00 -20.15 3.72
N ALA A 131 -1.44 -20.86 4.76
CA ALA A 131 -1.60 -20.27 6.09
C ALA A 131 -0.26 -19.81 6.67
N GLU A 132 0.82 -20.57 6.45
CA GLU A 132 2.19 -20.19 6.84
C GLU A 132 2.65 -18.93 6.10
N VAL A 133 2.41 -18.83 4.79
CA VAL A 133 2.74 -17.62 4.03
C VAL A 133 1.94 -16.42 4.52
N ILE A 134 0.65 -16.59 4.83
CA ILE A 134 -0.17 -15.51 5.42
C ILE A 134 0.38 -15.11 6.80
N ASP A 135 0.77 -16.07 7.65
CA ASP A 135 1.38 -15.79 8.96
C ASP A 135 2.65 -14.95 8.83
N GLU A 136 3.52 -15.31 7.89
CA GLU A 136 4.73 -14.54 7.59
C GLU A 136 4.40 -13.11 7.13
N ILE A 137 3.45 -12.96 6.20
CA ILE A 137 3.03 -11.65 5.67
C ILE A 137 2.53 -10.74 6.79
N VAL A 138 1.69 -11.25 7.69
CA VAL A 138 1.08 -10.42 8.74
C VAL A 138 2.03 -10.12 9.90
N ARG A 139 3.11 -10.90 10.05
CA ARG A 139 4.21 -10.61 10.98
C ARG A 139 5.24 -9.68 10.36
N SER A 140 5.30 -9.56 9.03
CA SER A 140 6.16 -8.60 8.35
C SER A 140 5.67 -7.16 8.59
N PRO A 141 6.56 -6.24 9.00
CA PRO A 141 6.18 -4.84 9.18
C PRO A 141 5.80 -4.18 7.84
N THR A 142 4.95 -3.15 7.92
CA THR A 142 4.67 -2.22 6.82
C THR A 142 5.23 -0.85 7.16
N LEU A 143 5.70 -0.11 6.16
CA LEU A 143 6.19 1.24 6.37
C LEU A 143 5.11 2.15 7.00
N PRO A 144 5.45 2.95 8.02
CA PRO A 144 4.52 3.91 8.60
C PRO A 144 3.96 4.85 7.53
N GLY A 145 2.63 4.99 7.49
CA GLY A 145 1.94 5.83 6.49
C GLY A 145 1.71 5.15 5.14
N TYR A 146 1.99 3.85 5.01
CA TYR A 146 1.67 3.06 3.83
C TYR A 146 0.60 2.03 4.15
N LYS A 147 -0.20 1.68 3.14
CA LYS A 147 -1.05 0.49 3.16
C LYS A 147 -0.36 -0.61 2.37
N ALA A 148 -0.41 -1.84 2.86
CA ALA A 148 0.17 -2.98 2.19
C ALA A 148 -0.92 -3.72 1.40
N LEU A 149 -0.70 -3.80 0.10
CA LEU A 149 -1.39 -4.74 -0.75
C LEU A 149 -0.48 -5.94 -1.00
N ILE A 150 -0.93 -7.15 -0.67
CA ILE A 150 -0.21 -8.38 -0.94
C ILE A 150 -1.03 -9.27 -1.87
N ILE A 151 -0.40 -9.77 -2.92
CA ILE A 151 -0.96 -10.80 -3.79
C ILE A 151 -0.15 -12.08 -3.58
N ILE A 152 -0.83 -13.17 -3.24
CA ILE A 152 -0.23 -14.50 -3.18
C ILE A 152 -0.58 -15.22 -4.49
N ASP A 153 0.44 -15.63 -5.24
CA ASP A 153 0.29 -16.53 -6.40
C ASP A 153 0.64 -17.95 -5.99
N GLN A 154 0.03 -18.91 -6.68
CA GLN A 154 0.43 -20.30 -6.62
C GLN A 154 1.27 -20.61 -7.86
N ASP A 155 2.59 -20.72 -7.70
CA ASP A 155 3.46 -21.26 -8.75
C ASP A 155 3.73 -22.73 -8.48
N GLN A 156 3.18 -23.60 -9.33
CA GLN A 156 3.25 -25.05 -9.20
C GLN A 156 2.77 -25.55 -7.81
N ASP A 157 3.71 -25.91 -6.95
CA ASP A 157 3.52 -26.50 -5.62
C ASP A 157 3.87 -25.56 -4.46
N ASP A 158 4.23 -24.30 -4.75
CA ASP A 158 4.61 -23.30 -3.77
C ASP A 158 3.85 -21.98 -3.93
N PHE A 159 3.98 -21.12 -2.92
CA PHE A 159 3.34 -19.82 -2.88
C PHE A 159 4.38 -18.70 -2.93
N GLU A 160 4.16 -17.76 -3.84
CA GLU A 160 4.94 -16.53 -3.90
C GLU A 160 4.08 -15.34 -3.50
N ALA A 161 4.62 -14.50 -2.62
CA ALA A 161 3.94 -13.31 -2.13
C ALA A 161 4.56 -12.04 -2.72
N TYR A 162 3.73 -11.22 -3.35
CA TYR A 162 4.09 -9.95 -3.97
C TYR A 162 3.49 -8.80 -3.16
N LYS A 163 4.34 -7.99 -2.52
CA LYS A 163 3.91 -6.85 -1.69
C LYS A 163 4.06 -5.53 -2.45
N LEU A 164 2.98 -4.76 -2.52
CA LEU A 164 2.95 -3.38 -2.99
C LEU A 164 2.59 -2.46 -1.82
N GLU A 165 3.50 -1.57 -1.46
CA GLU A 165 3.27 -0.56 -0.44
C GLU A 165 2.73 0.74 -1.07
N ILE A 166 1.50 1.10 -0.72
CA ILE A 166 0.79 2.25 -1.28
C ILE A 166 0.85 3.42 -0.28
N PRO A 167 1.49 4.55 -0.60
CA PRO A 167 1.48 5.73 0.27
C PRO A 167 0.06 6.20 0.59
N ALA A 168 -0.24 6.48 1.85
CA ALA A 168 -1.55 7.02 2.22
C ALA A 168 -1.85 8.35 1.51
N GLU A 169 -0.82 9.14 1.17
CA GLU A 169 -0.97 10.38 0.43
C GLU A 169 -1.54 10.19 -0.97
N ILE A 170 -1.17 9.12 -1.70
CA ILE A 170 -1.72 8.90 -3.05
C ILE A 170 -3.18 8.47 -2.98
N LEU A 171 -3.51 7.64 -1.99
CA LEU A 171 -4.87 7.15 -1.75
C LEU A 171 -5.86 8.28 -1.47
N GLN A 172 -5.45 9.35 -0.78
CA GLN A 172 -6.28 10.55 -0.59
C GLN A 172 -6.53 11.32 -1.89
N LEU A 173 -5.64 11.22 -2.88
CA LEU A 173 -5.76 11.94 -4.14
C LEU A 173 -6.57 11.20 -5.19
N VAL A 174 -6.71 9.88 -5.07
CA VAL A 174 -7.37 9.03 -6.08
C VAL A 174 -8.74 9.57 -6.52
N PRO A 175 -9.69 9.92 -5.63
CA PRO A 175 -11.00 10.43 -6.05
C PRO A 175 -10.90 11.71 -6.89
N PHE A 176 -9.95 12.59 -6.58
CA PHE A 176 -9.75 13.87 -7.28
C PHE A 176 -9.03 13.68 -8.62
N LEU A 177 -8.07 12.75 -8.68
CA LEU A 177 -7.38 12.37 -9.91
C LEU A 177 -8.34 11.71 -10.90
N GLU A 178 -9.21 10.81 -10.43
CA GLU A 178 -10.26 10.20 -11.24
C GLU A 178 -11.25 11.23 -11.79
N ALA A 179 -11.69 12.18 -10.95
CA ALA A 179 -12.61 13.25 -11.38
C ALA A 179 -11.99 14.20 -12.42
N ARG A 180 -10.66 14.37 -12.43
CA ARG A 180 -9.94 15.26 -13.36
C ARG A 180 -9.40 14.54 -14.60
N GLY A 181 -9.37 13.21 -14.60
CA GLY A 181 -8.78 12.41 -15.68
C GLY A 181 -7.36 12.88 -16.01
N ASP A 182 -7.10 13.05 -17.30
CA ASP A 182 -5.77 13.41 -17.84
C ASP A 182 -5.32 14.83 -17.46
N VAL A 183 -6.16 15.66 -16.83
CA VAL A 183 -5.78 17.03 -16.46
C VAL A 183 -4.82 17.06 -15.28
N GLY A 184 -4.93 16.09 -14.37
CA GLY A 184 -4.17 16.05 -13.13
C GLY A 184 -4.47 17.21 -12.16
N LEU A 185 -3.61 17.33 -11.15
CA LEU A 185 -3.75 18.29 -10.05
C LEU A 185 -2.57 19.25 -10.01
N SER A 186 -2.86 20.54 -9.86
CA SER A 186 -1.82 21.55 -9.63
C SER A 186 -1.31 21.51 -8.20
N ILE A 187 -0.15 22.11 -7.95
CA ILE A 187 0.41 22.20 -6.60
C ILE A 187 -0.50 22.93 -5.59
N SER A 188 -1.34 23.86 -6.06
CA SER A 188 -2.27 24.57 -5.18
C SER A 188 -3.45 23.69 -4.77
N GLU A 189 -3.92 22.81 -5.67
CA GLU A 189 -4.96 21.82 -5.38
C GLU A 189 -4.42 20.75 -4.44
N LEU A 190 -3.21 20.22 -4.70
CA LEU A 190 -2.56 19.26 -3.80
C LEU A 190 -2.36 19.81 -2.37
N ALA A 191 -1.96 21.07 -2.26
CA ALA A 191 -1.84 21.75 -0.97
C ALA A 191 -3.19 21.85 -0.24
N SER A 192 -4.28 22.08 -0.97
CA SER A 192 -5.63 22.11 -0.42
C SER A 192 -6.09 20.73 0.05
N TYR A 193 -5.90 19.68 -0.76
CA TYR A 193 -6.39 18.33 -0.44
C TYR A 193 -5.65 17.69 0.73
N TRP A 194 -4.36 17.96 0.88
CA TRP A 194 -3.60 17.49 2.03
C TRP A 194 -3.68 18.41 3.24
N GLU A 195 -4.32 19.58 3.12
CA GLU A 195 -4.36 20.61 4.15
C GLU A 195 -2.95 21.01 4.62
N GLN A 196 -2.05 21.25 3.67
CA GLN A 196 -0.63 21.54 3.92
C GLN A 196 -0.14 22.79 3.16
N PRO A 197 0.90 23.47 3.66
CA PRO A 197 1.61 24.50 2.89
C PRO A 197 2.13 23.98 1.55
N LYS A 198 2.15 24.85 0.52
CA LYS A 198 2.60 24.50 -0.85
C LYS A 198 4.02 23.92 -0.89
N SER A 199 4.91 24.32 0.02
CA SER A 199 6.26 23.76 0.13
C SER A 199 6.25 22.29 0.55
N ILE A 200 5.42 21.93 1.52
CA ILE A 200 5.25 20.56 2.00
C ILE A 200 4.53 19.71 0.96
N ALA A 201 3.44 20.23 0.38
CA ALA A 201 2.74 19.57 -0.72
C ALA A 201 3.69 19.29 -1.89
N ARG A 202 4.60 20.21 -2.21
CA ARG A 202 5.56 20.00 -3.29
C ARG A 202 6.49 18.84 -2.92
N ARG A 203 7.06 18.83 -1.72
CA ARG A 203 7.94 17.73 -1.27
C ARG A 203 7.22 16.37 -1.32
N LYS A 204 5.96 16.31 -0.90
CA LYS A 204 5.13 15.09 -0.99
C LYS A 204 4.89 14.65 -2.44
N ALA A 205 4.48 15.57 -3.31
CA ALA A 205 4.23 15.28 -4.71
C ALA A 205 5.51 14.84 -5.45
N GLU A 206 6.64 15.47 -5.15
CA GLU A 206 7.96 15.07 -5.66
C GLU A 206 8.35 13.66 -5.22
N LYS A 207 8.07 13.29 -3.97
CA LYS A 207 8.26 11.93 -3.45
C LYS A 207 7.40 10.93 -4.23
N LEU A 208 6.11 11.21 -4.38
CA LEU A 208 5.18 10.35 -5.14
C LEU A 208 5.58 10.21 -6.61
N VAL A 209 6.18 11.25 -7.22
CA VAL A 209 6.74 11.16 -8.58
C VAL A 209 7.97 10.28 -8.63
N LYS A 210 8.87 10.40 -7.66
CA LYS A 210 10.07 9.56 -7.57
C LYS A 210 9.73 8.07 -7.36
N GLU A 211 8.69 7.82 -6.58
CA GLU A 211 8.15 6.48 -6.30
C GLU A 211 7.25 5.95 -7.42
N GLY A 212 7.09 6.68 -8.53
CA GLY A 212 6.34 6.20 -9.69
C GLY A 212 4.82 6.19 -9.53
N TRP A 213 4.25 6.84 -8.50
CA TRP A 213 2.80 6.97 -8.29
C TRP A 213 2.16 8.08 -9.10
N LEU A 214 2.95 9.12 -9.40
CA LEU A 214 2.53 10.27 -10.20
C LEU A 214 3.59 10.58 -11.25
N TYR A 215 3.22 11.28 -12.31
CA TYR A 215 4.18 11.96 -13.17
C TYR A 215 3.88 13.45 -13.24
N LYS A 216 4.90 14.24 -13.59
CA LYS A 216 4.75 15.67 -13.78
C LYS A 216 4.50 15.98 -15.23
N GLU A 217 3.46 16.76 -15.48
CA GLU A 217 3.16 17.30 -16.78
C GLU A 217 3.28 18.83 -16.75
N ARG A 218 4.03 19.39 -17.70
CA ARG A 218 4.12 20.84 -17.87
C ARG A 218 3.14 21.28 -18.95
N ARG A 219 2.20 22.15 -18.57
CA ARG A 219 1.27 22.80 -19.50
C ARG A 219 1.51 24.31 -19.43
N GLY A 220 2.32 24.80 -20.38
CA GLY A 220 2.86 26.16 -20.35
C GLY A 220 3.74 26.39 -19.12
N ARG A 221 3.44 27.43 -18.33
CA ARG A 221 4.18 27.78 -17.10
C ARG A 221 3.72 26.99 -15.86
N LYS A 222 2.67 26.19 -15.96
CA LYS A 222 2.09 25.44 -14.84
C LYS A 222 2.54 23.98 -14.88
N VAL A 223 2.74 23.41 -13.68
CA VAL A 223 3.01 21.99 -13.47
C VAL A 223 1.77 21.34 -12.90
N PHE A 224 1.38 20.23 -13.50
CA PHE A 224 0.31 19.34 -13.04
C PHE A 224 0.91 17.99 -12.67
N TYR A 225 0.31 17.35 -11.68
CA TYR A 225 0.66 16.01 -11.24
C TYR A 225 -0.48 15.09 -11.65
N VAL A 226 -0.15 14.11 -12.49
CA VAL A 226 -1.12 13.21 -13.14
C VAL A 226 -0.83 11.78 -12.70
N LYS A 227 -1.83 10.89 -12.81
CA LYS A 227 -1.69 9.46 -12.49
C LYS A 227 -0.55 8.85 -13.30
N SER A 228 0.35 8.10 -12.67
CA SER A 228 1.31 7.30 -13.42
C SER A 228 0.66 6.10 -14.09
N ALA A 229 1.38 5.43 -14.99
CA ALA A 229 0.93 4.17 -15.56
C ALA A 229 0.61 3.12 -14.48
N LEU A 230 1.43 3.01 -13.44
CA LEU A 230 1.17 2.13 -12.29
C LEU A 230 -0.18 2.44 -11.63
N LEU A 231 -0.45 3.71 -11.33
CA LEU A 231 -1.69 4.11 -10.69
C LEU A 231 -2.89 3.95 -11.61
N GLU A 232 -2.74 4.20 -12.92
CA GLU A 232 -3.80 3.94 -13.90
C GLU A 232 -4.14 2.47 -14.00
N GLN A 233 -3.12 1.60 -14.07
CA GLN A 233 -3.30 0.15 -14.09
C GLN A 233 -4.04 -0.33 -12.84
N LEU A 234 -3.67 0.21 -11.67
CA LEU A 234 -4.31 -0.05 -10.39
C LEU A 234 -5.79 0.39 -10.32
N LEU A 235 -6.15 1.45 -11.05
CA LEU A 235 -7.49 2.03 -11.04
C LEU A 235 -8.41 1.49 -12.15
N ASP A 236 -7.84 0.84 -13.17
CA ASP A 236 -8.55 0.59 -14.40
C ASP A 236 -9.77 -0.33 -14.20
N ARG A 237 -10.93 0.16 -14.66
CA ARG A 237 -12.23 -0.53 -14.48
C ARG A 237 -12.55 -1.50 -15.62
N ARG A 238 -11.72 -1.53 -16.68
CA ARG A 238 -12.08 -2.18 -17.93
C ARG A 238 -11.41 -3.53 -18.10
N GLY A 239 -12.21 -4.58 -17.95
CA GLY A 239 -12.23 -5.56 -19.02
C GLY A 239 -12.57 -4.84 -20.33
N GLY A 240 -11.59 -4.72 -21.24
CA GLY A 240 -11.82 -4.31 -22.62
C GLY A 240 -11.70 -2.81 -22.95
N THR A 241 -10.90 -2.56 -23.99
CA THR A 241 -10.83 -1.38 -24.86
C THR A 241 -9.96 -0.21 -24.38
N GLY A 242 -8.84 -0.03 -25.10
CA GLY A 242 -8.31 1.32 -25.32
C GLY A 242 -6.82 1.52 -25.19
N VAL A 243 -5.98 0.55 -25.60
CA VAL A 243 -4.71 0.95 -26.21
C VAL A 243 -5.10 1.86 -27.37
N ARG A 244 -4.89 3.17 -27.22
CA ARG A 244 -4.83 4.07 -28.36
C ARG A 244 -3.60 3.65 -29.16
N GLY A 245 -3.83 2.71 -30.05
CA GLY A 245 -2.86 2.29 -31.04
C GLY A 245 -2.52 3.47 -31.96
N GLY A 246 -1.22 3.74 -32.07
CA GLY A 246 -0.60 3.55 -33.38
C GLY A 246 -0.76 2.07 -33.75
N GLY A 247 -1.36 1.82 -34.92
CA GLY A 247 -1.98 0.54 -35.24
C GLY A 247 -1.05 -0.67 -35.26
N HIS A 248 -1.56 -1.80 -34.78
CA HIS A 248 -1.66 -3.04 -35.55
C HIS A 248 -2.59 -4.03 -34.81
N ARG A 249 -3.19 -4.93 -35.59
CA ARG A 249 -4.27 -5.85 -35.24
C ARG A 249 -3.89 -6.84 -34.12
N GLY A 250 -4.86 -7.21 -33.28
CA GLY A 250 -4.85 -8.50 -32.57
C GLY A 250 -5.59 -8.54 -31.24
N GLY A 251 -6.64 -9.35 -31.15
CA GLY A 251 -7.09 -10.08 -29.94
C GLY A 251 -7.53 -9.29 -28.71
N GLY A 252 -8.82 -9.37 -28.35
CA GLY A 252 -9.28 -8.98 -27.02
C GLY A 252 -8.60 -9.84 -25.94
N GLN A 253 -7.69 -9.23 -25.18
CA GLN A 253 -7.13 -9.84 -23.98
C GLN A 253 -8.11 -9.69 -22.82
N VAL A 254 -8.55 -10.82 -22.29
CA VAL A 254 -9.07 -10.91 -20.93
C VAL A 254 -7.87 -10.71 -20.00
N PHE A 255 -7.88 -9.66 -19.20
CA PHE A 255 -6.76 -9.34 -18.29
C PHE A 255 -6.65 -10.42 -17.20
N THR A 256 -5.56 -11.17 -17.21
CA THR A 256 -5.31 -12.31 -16.31
C THR A 256 -4.54 -11.88 -15.06
N PHE A 257 -4.46 -12.81 -14.09
CA PHE A 257 -3.67 -12.68 -12.87
C PHE A 257 -2.19 -12.31 -13.14
N ASP A 258 -1.64 -12.79 -14.25
CA ASP A 258 -0.28 -12.49 -14.70
C ASP A 258 -0.05 -10.98 -14.84
N PHE A 259 -1.06 -10.21 -15.26
CA PHE A 259 -0.93 -8.77 -15.40
C PHE A 259 -0.64 -8.05 -14.06
N TRP A 260 -1.31 -8.45 -12.98
CA TRP A 260 -1.09 -7.85 -11.65
C TRP A 260 0.22 -8.32 -11.02
N ARG A 261 0.55 -9.60 -11.18
CA ARG A 261 1.85 -10.15 -10.78
C ARG A 261 2.98 -9.43 -11.50
N ASP A 262 2.89 -9.31 -12.82
CA ASP A 262 3.91 -8.67 -13.64
C ASP A 262 3.99 -7.17 -13.34
N THR A 263 2.86 -6.49 -13.07
CA THR A 263 2.86 -5.08 -12.66
C THR A 263 3.57 -4.86 -11.33
N ILE A 264 3.30 -5.68 -10.31
CA ILE A 264 3.99 -5.57 -9.02
C ILE A 264 5.46 -5.97 -9.17
N ARG A 265 5.75 -7.07 -9.87
CA ARG A 265 7.13 -7.53 -10.13
C ARG A 265 7.98 -6.45 -10.83
N LEU A 266 7.45 -5.84 -11.89
CA LEU A 266 8.10 -4.76 -12.63
C LEU A 266 8.22 -3.44 -11.85
N THR A 267 7.48 -3.27 -10.75
CA THR A 267 7.54 -2.08 -9.88
C THR A 267 8.52 -2.28 -8.72
N VAL A 268 8.82 -3.52 -8.35
CA VAL A 268 9.69 -3.89 -7.21
C VAL A 268 11.14 -4.14 -7.65
N GLU A 269 11.39 -4.49 -8.92
CA GLU A 269 12.73 -4.56 -9.54
C GLU A 269 13.26 -3.19 -9.98
#